data_AF-A0A2J8VTQ0-F1
#
_entry.id   AF-A0A2J8VTQ0-F1
#
_cell.length_a   1.000
_cell.length_b   1.000
_cell.length_c   1.000
_cell.angle_alpha   90.00
_cell.angle_beta   90.00
_cell.angle_gamma   90.00
#
_symmetry.space_group_name_H-M   'P 1'
#
loop_
_entity.id
_entity.type
_entity.pdbx_description
1 polymer ?
#
loop_
_entity_poly.entity_id
_entity_poly.type
_entity_poly.pdbx_seq_one_letter_code
_entity_poly.pdbx_strand_id
1 'polypeptide(L)'
;SLFLFRALGKILYCKRASLTELDSPRLPSHLSEYERDTLLVEPEEVVEMSHMPGDLFNLYLHQNYIDFFMEIDDIVRASEFLSFADILSGDWNTRSLLREYSTSIATRGVMHSNKARGYAHCQGGGSSFRPLHKPQWFLINKKYRENCLAAKALFPDFCLPALCLQTQLLPYLALLTIPMRNQD
;
A
#
# COMPACT_ATOMS: atom_id res chain seq x y z
N SER A 1 -7.95 -15.45 -5.95
CA SER A 1 -8.27 -15.37 -7.39
C SER A 1 -6.97 -15.26 -8.17
N LEU A 2 -6.80 -16.03 -9.25
CA LEU A 2 -5.61 -16.01 -10.12
C LEU A 2 -5.43 -14.66 -10.84
N PHE A 3 -6.53 -13.99 -11.18
CA PHE A 3 -6.53 -12.70 -11.88
C PHE A 3 -5.86 -11.59 -11.06
N LEU A 4 -6.19 -11.51 -9.76
CA LEU A 4 -5.57 -10.57 -8.84
C LEU A 4 -4.04 -10.69 -8.79
N PHE A 5 -3.53 -11.90 -8.57
CA PHE A 5 -2.07 -12.10 -8.45
C PHE A 5 -1.35 -11.89 -9.78
N ARG A 6 -2.00 -12.16 -10.92
CA ARG A 6 -1.49 -11.79 -12.24
C ARG A 6 -1.42 -10.28 -12.43
N ALA A 7 -2.49 -9.56 -12.09
CA ALA A 7 -2.53 -8.10 -12.16
C ALA A 7 -1.48 -7.47 -11.24
N LEU A 8 -1.37 -7.95 -10.01
CA LEU A 8 -0.36 -7.52 -9.04
C LEU A 8 1.06 -7.74 -9.56
N GLY A 9 1.32 -8.90 -10.17
CA GLY A 9 2.59 -9.18 -10.84
C GLY A 9 2.88 -8.19 -11.98
N LYS A 10 1.90 -7.86 -12.83
CA LYS A 10 2.09 -6.87 -13.91
C LYS A 10 2.55 -5.51 -13.36
N ILE A 11 1.94 -5.04 -12.27
CA ILE A 11 2.32 -3.79 -11.59
C ILE A 11 3.73 -3.93 -10.99
N LEU A 12 3.99 -4.95 -10.18
CA LEU A 12 5.24 -5.11 -9.42
C LEU A 12 6.46 -5.40 -10.29
N TYR A 13 6.31 -6.17 -11.37
CA TYR A 13 7.42 -6.43 -12.32
C TYR A 13 7.64 -5.27 -13.30
N CYS A 14 6.65 -4.38 -13.48
CA CYS A 14 6.78 -3.10 -14.18
C CYS A 14 7.52 -3.23 -15.53
N LYS A 15 7.04 -4.10 -16.42
CA LYS A 15 7.70 -4.30 -17.71
C LYS A 15 7.51 -3.08 -18.62
N ARG A 16 8.60 -2.68 -19.28
CA ARG A 16 8.71 -1.51 -20.16
C ARG A 16 9.16 -1.90 -21.57
N ALA A 17 8.72 -1.13 -22.57
CA ALA A 17 9.08 -1.29 -23.97
C ALA A 17 10.50 -0.79 -24.20
N SER A 18 11.29 -1.48 -25.04
CA SER A 18 12.57 -0.94 -25.47
C SER A 18 12.35 0.30 -26.34
N LEU A 19 13.22 1.30 -26.17
CA LEU A 19 13.39 2.40 -27.11
C LEU A 19 13.83 1.84 -28.48
N THR A 20 12.87 1.43 -29.31
CA THR A 20 13.18 1.08 -30.70
C THR A 20 12.55 2.03 -31.71
N GLU A 21 11.46 2.76 -31.44
CA GLU A 21 10.77 3.51 -32.52
C GLU A 21 10.02 4.81 -32.13
N LEU A 22 10.26 5.42 -30.97
CA LEU A 22 9.64 6.73 -30.67
C LEU A 22 10.68 7.76 -30.22
N ASP A 23 10.76 8.85 -30.99
CA ASP A 23 11.32 10.17 -30.64
C ASP A 23 10.58 10.76 -29.43
N SER A 24 10.61 10.04 -28.31
CA SER A 24 10.10 10.54 -27.05
C SER A 24 11.06 11.62 -26.56
N PRO A 25 10.58 12.83 -26.26
CA PRO A 25 11.45 13.91 -25.83
C PRO A 25 12.11 13.48 -24.52
N ARG A 26 13.44 13.45 -24.52
CA ARG A 26 14.21 13.18 -23.30
C ARG A 26 13.94 14.28 -22.28
N LEU A 27 13.92 13.88 -21.01
CA LEU A 27 13.84 14.86 -19.93
C LEU A 27 15.10 15.74 -19.94
N PRO A 28 14.98 17.02 -19.52
CA PRO A 28 16.15 17.86 -19.27
C PRO A 28 17.13 17.20 -18.30
N SER A 29 18.41 17.56 -18.36
CA SER A 29 19.47 16.93 -17.55
C SER A 29 19.21 16.95 -16.04
N HIS A 30 18.56 18.00 -15.51
CA HIS A 30 18.23 18.10 -14.08
C HIS A 30 17.06 17.20 -13.66
N LEU A 31 16.37 16.53 -14.60
CA LEU A 31 15.28 15.59 -14.36
C LEU A 31 15.62 14.18 -14.86
N SER A 32 16.86 13.91 -15.27
CA SER A 32 17.25 12.62 -15.85
C SER A 32 17.02 11.45 -14.90
N GLU A 33 17.02 11.68 -13.58
CA GLU A 33 16.72 10.65 -12.58
C GLU A 33 15.28 10.11 -12.64
N TYR A 34 14.36 10.86 -13.25
CA TYR A 34 12.95 10.50 -13.43
C TYR A 34 12.69 9.88 -14.81
N GLU A 35 13.69 9.78 -15.67
CA GLU A 35 13.52 9.22 -17.00
C GLU A 35 13.22 7.72 -16.93
N ARG A 36 12.21 7.28 -17.68
CA ARG A 36 11.78 5.89 -17.72
C ARG A 36 11.36 5.52 -19.13
N ASP A 37 11.58 4.27 -19.52
CA ASP A 37 11.00 3.71 -20.74
C ASP A 37 9.48 3.57 -20.60
N THR A 38 8.75 3.62 -21.71
CA THR A 38 7.29 3.49 -21.73
C THR A 38 6.83 2.16 -21.13
N LEU A 39 5.82 2.20 -20.26
CA LEU A 39 5.19 1.00 -19.70
C LEU A 39 4.53 0.16 -20.79
N LEU A 40 4.61 -1.17 -20.70
CA LEU A 40 3.89 -2.08 -21.61
C LEU A 40 2.39 -2.19 -21.31
N VAL A 41 1.96 -1.66 -20.17
CA VAL A 41 0.59 -1.77 -19.68
C VAL A 41 0.14 -0.44 -19.09
N GLU A 42 -1.16 -0.16 -19.20
CA GLU A 42 -1.79 0.90 -18.42
C GLU A 42 -2.17 0.37 -17.03
N PRO A 43 -1.67 0.98 -15.94
CA PRO A 43 -1.91 0.48 -14.58
C PRO A 43 -3.40 0.39 -14.21
N GLU A 44 -4.20 1.35 -14.63
CA GLU A 44 -5.64 1.42 -14.36
C GLU A 44 -6.38 0.24 -15.00
N GLU A 45 -6.12 -0.04 -16.28
CA GLU A 45 -6.68 -1.21 -16.98
C GLU A 45 -6.28 -2.52 -16.30
N VAL A 46 -5.03 -2.62 -15.83
CA VAL A 46 -4.54 -3.81 -15.12
C VAL A 46 -5.31 -4.03 -13.82
N VAL A 47 -5.62 -2.97 -13.08
CA VAL A 47 -6.42 -3.07 -11.85
C VAL A 47 -7.87 -3.43 -12.18
N GLU A 48 -8.47 -2.84 -13.21
CA GLU A 48 -9.83 -3.17 -13.64
C GLU A 48 -9.96 -4.67 -13.98
N MET A 49 -9.00 -5.21 -14.74
CA MET A 49 -8.90 -6.62 -15.12
C MET A 49 -8.68 -7.57 -13.92
N SER A 50 -8.34 -7.04 -12.74
CA SER A 50 -8.23 -7.84 -11.52
C SER A 50 -9.60 -8.21 -10.91
N HIS A 51 -10.67 -7.53 -11.36
CA HIS A 51 -12.03 -7.61 -10.80
C HIS A 51 -12.08 -7.35 -9.29
N MET A 52 -11.16 -6.52 -8.78
CA MET A 52 -11.07 -6.14 -7.39
C MET A 52 -11.25 -4.62 -7.27
N PRO A 53 -11.94 -4.12 -6.23
CA PRO A 53 -11.98 -2.70 -5.94
C PRO A 53 -10.56 -2.14 -5.78
N GLY A 54 -10.31 -0.93 -6.28
CA GLY A 54 -9.00 -0.28 -6.25
C GLY A 54 -8.39 -0.16 -4.85
N ASP A 55 -9.16 0.32 -3.86
CA ASP A 55 -8.71 0.37 -2.45
C ASP A 55 -8.24 -1.00 -1.94
N LEU A 56 -8.92 -2.08 -2.37
CA LEU A 56 -8.58 -3.43 -1.97
C LEU A 56 -7.30 -3.88 -2.67
N PHE A 57 -7.14 -3.56 -3.95
CA PHE A 57 -5.92 -3.80 -4.72
C PHE A 57 -4.71 -3.09 -4.08
N ASN A 58 -4.88 -1.84 -3.63
CA ASN A 58 -3.82 -1.07 -2.97
C ASN A 58 -3.30 -1.78 -1.71
N LEU A 59 -4.15 -2.45 -0.93
CA LEU A 59 -3.69 -3.26 0.21
C LEU A 59 -2.81 -4.44 -0.23
N TYR A 60 -3.14 -5.10 -1.34
CA TYR A 60 -2.30 -6.17 -1.91
C TYR A 60 -0.98 -5.60 -2.43
N LEU A 61 -1.01 -4.43 -3.07
CA LEU A 61 0.20 -3.74 -3.52
C LEU A 61 1.12 -3.40 -2.35
N HIS A 62 0.59 -2.74 -1.32
CA HIS A 62 1.33 -2.37 -0.12
C HIS A 62 1.93 -3.59 0.61
N GLN A 63 1.22 -4.71 0.66
CA GLN A 63 1.73 -5.93 1.30
C GLN A 63 2.96 -6.52 0.60
N ASN A 64 3.09 -6.32 -0.71
CA ASN A 64 4.00 -7.10 -1.55
C ASN A 64 5.11 -6.27 -2.21
N TYR A 65 5.04 -4.92 -2.19
CA TYR A 65 5.94 -4.12 -3.02
C TYR A 65 7.41 -4.21 -2.59
N ILE A 66 7.71 -4.26 -1.28
CA ILE A 66 9.06 -4.14 -0.73
C ILE A 66 10.03 -5.13 -1.38
N ASP A 67 9.64 -6.39 -1.54
CA ASP A 67 10.52 -7.44 -2.08
C ASP A 67 10.94 -7.20 -3.53
N PHE A 68 10.27 -6.31 -4.26
CA PHE A 68 10.54 -6.00 -5.67
C PHE A 68 11.52 -4.84 -5.87
N PHE A 69 11.90 -4.17 -4.80
CA PHE A 69 12.81 -3.02 -4.79
C PHE A 69 14.22 -3.46 -4.37
N MET A 70 15.23 -2.83 -4.96
CA MET A 70 16.64 -3.09 -4.63
C MET A 70 17.21 -2.00 -3.71
N GLU A 71 16.78 -0.76 -3.91
CA GLU A 71 17.29 0.42 -3.18
C GLU A 71 16.26 0.94 -2.19
N ILE A 72 16.73 1.32 -0.99
CA ILE A 72 15.87 1.87 0.06
C ILE A 72 15.23 3.20 -0.34
N ASP A 73 15.95 4.05 -1.07
CA ASP A 73 15.44 5.35 -1.53
C ASP A 73 14.25 5.21 -2.49
N ASP A 74 14.19 4.10 -3.23
CA ASP A 74 13.08 3.79 -4.12
C ASP A 74 11.87 3.29 -3.32
N ILE A 75 12.11 2.52 -2.25
CA ILE A 75 11.08 2.08 -1.30
C ILE A 75 10.46 3.29 -0.60
N VAL A 76 11.29 4.24 -0.13
CA VAL A 76 10.81 5.47 0.51
C VAL A 76 9.87 6.23 -0.43
N ARG A 77 10.29 6.47 -1.69
CA ARG A 77 9.44 7.10 -2.70
C ARG A 77 8.15 6.34 -2.96
N ALA A 78 8.21 5.02 -3.09
CA ALA A 78 7.02 4.20 -3.27
C ALA A 78 6.07 4.30 -2.06
N SER A 79 6.61 4.35 -0.85
CA SER A 79 5.84 4.49 0.39
C SER A 79 5.14 5.85 0.50
N GLU A 80 5.76 6.93 -0.01
CA GLU A 80 5.13 8.25 -0.10
C GLU A 80 3.90 8.22 -1.00
N PHE A 81 4.01 7.63 -2.20
CA PHE A 81 2.85 7.48 -3.09
C PHE A 81 1.75 6.61 -2.51
N LEU A 82 2.10 5.51 -1.84
CA LEU A 82 1.12 4.68 -1.13
C LEU A 82 0.42 5.44 -0.01
N SER A 83 1.15 6.31 0.70
CA SER A 83 0.59 7.17 1.75
C SER A 83 -0.32 8.24 1.17
N PHE A 84 0.05 8.88 0.05
CA PHE A 84 -0.81 9.83 -0.65
C PHE A 84 -2.09 9.17 -1.16
N ALA A 85 -1.99 7.94 -1.68
CA ALA A 85 -3.16 7.16 -2.06
C ALA A 85 -4.08 6.88 -0.87
N ASP A 86 -3.53 6.53 0.30
CA ASP A 86 -4.31 6.29 1.53
C ASP A 86 -5.08 7.54 1.97
N ILE A 87 -4.46 8.73 1.88
CA ILE A 87 -5.14 10.01 2.13
C ILE A 87 -6.37 10.14 1.23
N LEU A 88 -6.25 9.84 -0.07
CA LEU A 88 -7.39 9.92 -1.00
C LEU A 88 -8.47 8.86 -0.74
N SER A 89 -8.10 7.70 -0.20
CA SER A 89 -9.03 6.63 0.20
C SER A 89 -9.73 6.88 1.55
N GLY A 90 -9.40 7.99 2.24
CA GLY A 90 -10.01 8.43 3.48
C GLY A 90 -11.53 8.68 3.38
N ASP A 91 -12.14 9.00 4.53
CA ASP A 91 -13.59 9.19 4.65
C ASP A 91 -14.03 10.60 4.19
N TRP A 92 -13.88 10.85 2.90
CA TRP A 92 -14.28 12.10 2.25
C TRP A 92 -15.68 12.00 1.66
N ASN A 93 -16.40 13.13 1.61
CA ASN A 93 -17.67 13.22 0.89
C ASN A 93 -17.53 12.87 -0.60
N THR A 94 -16.35 13.08 -1.19
CA THR A 94 -16.01 12.81 -2.60
C THR A 94 -15.27 11.49 -2.81
N ARG A 95 -15.26 10.59 -1.81
CA ARG A 95 -14.48 9.35 -1.82
C ARG A 95 -14.70 8.47 -3.04
N SER A 96 -15.91 8.40 -3.59
CA SER A 96 -16.19 7.60 -4.78
C SER A 96 -15.37 8.02 -6.00
N LEU A 97 -15.21 9.33 -6.21
CA LEU A 97 -14.37 9.90 -7.26
C LEU A 97 -12.87 9.72 -6.94
N LEU A 98 -12.48 9.98 -5.69
CA LEU A 98 -11.07 9.92 -5.28
C LEU A 98 -10.48 8.51 -5.26
N ARG A 99 -11.32 7.46 -5.17
CA ARG A 99 -10.87 6.06 -5.16
C ARG A 99 -10.10 5.68 -6.43
N GLU A 100 -10.53 6.14 -7.59
CA GLU A 100 -9.84 5.86 -8.86
C GLU A 100 -8.46 6.52 -8.88
N TYR A 101 -8.38 7.79 -8.45
CA TYR A 101 -7.12 8.51 -8.29
C TYR A 101 -6.19 7.87 -7.26
N SER A 102 -6.71 7.42 -6.11
CA SER A 102 -5.93 6.67 -5.10
C SER A 102 -5.24 5.46 -5.71
N THR A 103 -5.99 4.69 -6.50
CA THR A 103 -5.49 3.48 -7.17
C THR A 103 -4.44 3.82 -8.24
N SER A 104 -4.70 4.86 -9.03
CA SER A 104 -3.76 5.37 -10.04
C SER A 104 -2.44 5.82 -9.40
N ILE A 105 -2.50 6.64 -8.35
CA ILE A 105 -1.33 7.14 -7.61
C ILE A 105 -0.54 5.98 -7.00
N ALA A 106 -1.21 5.04 -6.33
CA ALA A 106 -0.55 3.89 -5.71
C ALA A 106 0.20 3.04 -6.75
N THR A 107 -0.49 2.65 -7.84
CA THR A 107 0.07 1.76 -8.85
C THR A 107 1.18 2.44 -9.67
N ARG A 108 0.93 3.64 -10.21
CA ARG A 108 1.92 4.40 -10.96
C ARG A 108 3.09 4.81 -10.08
N GLY A 109 2.83 5.22 -8.85
CA GLY A 109 3.84 5.60 -7.87
C GLY A 109 4.81 4.46 -7.56
N VAL A 110 4.30 3.26 -7.27
CA VAL A 110 5.14 2.07 -7.04
C VAL A 110 5.93 1.71 -8.31
N MET A 111 5.29 1.72 -9.48
CA MET A 111 5.94 1.38 -10.75
C MET A 111 7.05 2.36 -11.16
N HIS A 112 6.84 3.66 -10.91
CA HIS A 112 7.78 4.72 -11.26
C HIS A 112 8.95 4.82 -10.28
N SER A 113 8.69 4.60 -8.99
CA SER A 113 9.71 4.71 -7.93
C SER A 113 10.81 3.66 -8.06
N ASN A 114 10.53 2.50 -8.63
CA ASN A 114 11.51 1.42 -8.82
C ASN A 114 12.46 1.73 -9.99
N LYS A 115 13.59 2.41 -9.72
CA LYS A 115 14.59 2.76 -10.75
C LYS A 115 15.27 1.54 -11.36
N ALA A 116 15.47 0.49 -10.57
CA ALA A 116 16.05 -0.77 -11.05
C ALA A 116 15.21 -1.43 -12.17
N ARG A 117 13.95 -1.02 -12.35
CA ARG A 117 13.06 -1.46 -13.43
C ARG A 117 12.63 -0.31 -14.34
N GLY A 118 13.40 0.78 -14.36
CA GLY A 118 13.06 1.98 -15.11
C GLY A 118 13.24 1.87 -16.61
N TYR A 119 14.00 0.88 -17.09
CA TYR A 119 14.31 0.68 -18.50
C TYR A 119 14.08 -0.78 -18.92
N ALA A 120 13.80 -1.00 -20.20
CA ALA A 120 13.50 -2.32 -20.77
C ALA A 120 14.64 -3.32 -20.62
N HIS A 121 15.89 -2.86 -20.74
CA HIS A 121 17.07 -3.70 -20.61
C HIS A 121 17.34 -4.12 -19.15
N CYS A 122 16.84 -3.38 -18.16
CA CYS A 122 17.00 -3.71 -16.74
C CYS A 122 16.15 -4.90 -16.27
N GLN A 123 15.31 -5.46 -17.14
CA GLN A 123 14.43 -6.58 -16.79
C GLN A 123 15.15 -7.90 -16.49
N GLY A 124 16.44 -8.02 -16.81
CA GLY A 124 17.22 -9.25 -16.63
C GLY A 124 17.77 -9.50 -15.22
N GLY A 125 18.01 -8.47 -14.40
CA GLY A 125 18.81 -8.60 -13.17
C GLY A 125 18.07 -9.06 -11.91
N GLY A 126 16.73 -9.09 -11.92
CA GLY A 126 15.92 -9.36 -10.73
C GLY A 126 14.62 -10.11 -11.03
N SER A 127 14.58 -10.89 -12.11
CA SER A 127 13.42 -11.66 -12.58
C SER A 127 13.19 -12.97 -11.81
N SER A 128 13.69 -13.07 -10.57
CA SER A 128 13.33 -14.21 -9.73
C SER A 128 11.85 -14.12 -9.38
N PHE A 129 11.16 -15.25 -9.49
CA PHE A 129 9.81 -15.38 -8.97
C PHE A 129 9.80 -15.00 -7.49
N ARG A 130 8.88 -14.11 -7.12
CA ARG A 130 8.58 -13.73 -5.75
C ARG A 130 7.14 -14.13 -5.42
N PRO A 131 6.91 -14.93 -4.36
CA PRO A 131 5.57 -15.30 -3.96
C PRO A 131 4.79 -14.05 -3.53
N LEU A 132 3.51 -14.01 -3.87
CA LEU A 132 2.61 -12.91 -3.52
C LEU A 132 1.70 -13.33 -2.37
N HIS A 133 1.54 -12.44 -1.39
CA HIS A 133 0.87 -12.68 -0.13
C HIS A 133 -0.44 -11.87 -0.03
N LYS A 134 -1.40 -12.41 0.71
CA LYS A 134 -2.62 -11.67 1.08
C LYS A 134 -2.27 -10.58 2.10
N PRO A 135 -2.91 -9.41 2.06
CA PRO A 135 -2.73 -8.36 3.04
C PRO A 135 -3.01 -8.85 4.45
N GLN A 136 -2.04 -8.67 5.34
CA GLN A 136 -2.23 -8.93 6.78
C GLN A 136 -3.17 -7.89 7.41
N TRP A 137 -3.37 -6.76 6.74
CA TRP A 137 -4.24 -5.67 7.18
C TRP A 137 -5.63 -6.13 7.60
N PHE A 138 -6.28 -7.08 6.90
CA PHE A 138 -7.62 -7.55 7.29
C PHE A 138 -7.64 -8.19 8.68
N LEU A 139 -6.67 -9.07 8.94
CA LEU A 139 -6.56 -9.77 10.21
C LEU A 139 -6.23 -8.78 11.33
N ILE A 140 -5.26 -7.90 11.08
CA ILE A 140 -4.79 -6.91 12.06
C ILE A 140 -5.90 -5.91 12.37
N ASN A 141 -6.59 -5.37 11.36
CA ASN A 141 -7.67 -4.40 11.54
C ASN A 141 -8.85 -5.00 12.30
N LYS A 142 -9.22 -6.26 12.01
CA LYS A 142 -10.25 -6.97 12.79
C LYS A 142 -9.85 -7.07 14.26
N LYS A 143 -8.64 -7.58 14.53
CA LYS A 143 -8.12 -7.72 15.89
C LYS A 143 -8.03 -6.38 16.61
N TYR A 144 -7.61 -5.32 15.91
CA TYR A 144 -7.56 -3.97 16.44
C TYR A 144 -8.95 -3.48 16.89
N ARG A 145 -9.98 -3.68 16.06
CA ARG A 145 -11.36 -3.30 16.40
C ARG A 145 -11.90 -4.08 17.60
N GLU A 146 -11.65 -5.38 17.65
CA GLU A 146 -12.03 -6.24 18.79
C GLU A 146 -11.33 -5.78 20.08
N ASN A 147 -10.02 -5.50 20.01
CA ASN A 147 -9.25 -4.98 21.14
C ASN A 147 -9.73 -3.59 21.60
N CYS A 148 -10.19 -2.73 20.69
CA CYS A 148 -10.77 -1.44 21.03
C CYS A 148 -12.08 -1.58 21.82
N LEU A 149 -12.93 -2.52 21.42
CA LEU A 149 -14.18 -2.83 22.13
C LEU A 149 -13.90 -3.43 23.51
N ALA A 150 -12.96 -4.39 23.59
CA ALA A 150 -12.55 -4.98 24.85
C ALA A 150 -11.98 -3.93 25.82
N ALA A 151 -11.10 -3.04 25.35
CA ALA A 151 -10.56 -1.96 26.18
C ALA A 151 -11.66 -1.05 26.74
N LYS A 152 -12.62 -0.65 25.90
CA LYS A 152 -13.76 0.17 26.36
C LYS A 152 -14.66 -0.56 27.36
N ALA A 153 -14.87 -1.86 27.18
CA ALA A 153 -15.66 -2.68 28.08
C ALA A 153 -15.00 -2.87 29.46
N LEU A 154 -13.66 -2.91 29.52
CA LEU A 154 -12.91 -3.00 30.79
C LEU A 154 -12.94 -1.68 31.58
N PHE A 155 -13.12 -0.54 30.90
CA PHE A 155 -13.08 0.80 31.51
C PHE A 155 -14.29 1.67 31.11
N PRO A 156 -15.53 1.23 31.42
CA PRO A 156 -16.73 1.94 30.99
C PRO A 156 -16.82 3.35 31.59
N ASP A 157 -16.39 3.52 32.84
CA ASP A 157 -16.51 4.78 33.57
C ASP A 157 -15.49 5.85 33.14
N PHE A 158 -14.40 5.45 32.49
CA PHE A 158 -13.31 6.36 32.14
C PHE A 158 -13.68 7.29 30.97
N CYS A 159 -14.68 6.94 30.17
CA CYS A 159 -15.15 7.74 29.03
C CYS A 159 -14.01 8.18 28.06
N LEU A 160 -12.91 7.43 28.01
CA LEU A 160 -11.75 7.72 27.18
C LEU A 160 -11.85 7.04 25.81
N PRO A 161 -11.22 7.62 24.76
CA PRO A 161 -11.03 6.92 23.49
C PRO A 161 -10.26 5.61 23.67
N ALA A 162 -10.57 4.59 22.86
CA ALA A 162 -9.91 3.29 22.94
C ALA A 162 -8.38 3.38 22.83
N LEU A 163 -7.87 4.29 22.00
CA LEU A 163 -6.44 4.52 21.87
C LEU A 163 -5.79 4.97 23.19
N CYS A 164 -6.42 5.89 23.92
CA CYS A 164 -5.91 6.36 25.21
C CYS A 164 -5.94 5.22 26.23
N LEU A 165 -7.04 4.45 26.29
CA LEU A 165 -7.13 3.27 27.17
C LEU A 165 -6.00 2.27 26.87
N GLN A 166 -5.72 2.02 25.60
CA GLN A 166 -4.71 1.05 25.18
C GLN A 166 -3.27 1.50 25.42
N THR A 167 -2.99 2.79 25.32
CA THR A 167 -1.63 3.33 25.41
C THR A 167 -1.27 3.87 26.78
N GLN A 168 -2.25 4.30 27.57
CA GLN A 168 -2.03 5.00 28.83
C GLN A 168 -2.53 4.23 30.05
N LEU A 169 -3.48 3.31 29.90
CA LEU A 169 -4.10 2.61 31.03
C LEU A 169 -3.79 1.11 31.04
N LEU A 170 -4.07 0.39 29.94
CA LEU A 170 -3.81 -1.04 29.81
C LEU A 170 -2.37 -1.45 30.15
N PRO A 171 -1.30 -0.71 29.76
CA PRO A 171 0.06 -1.10 30.09
C PRO A 171 0.36 -1.11 31.59
N TYR A 172 -0.39 -0.34 32.37
CA TYR A 172 -0.23 -0.21 33.82
C TYR A 172 -1.27 -1.00 34.61
N LEU A 173 -2.11 -1.81 33.96
CA LEU A 173 -3.22 -2.54 34.59
C LEU A 173 -2.77 -3.40 35.78
N ALA A 174 -1.61 -4.05 35.67
CA ALA A 174 -1.05 -4.85 36.75
C ALA A 174 -0.66 -4.02 37.99
N LEU A 175 -0.32 -2.74 37.82
CA LEU A 175 -0.01 -1.82 38.91
C LEU A 175 -1.27 -1.19 39.51
N LEU A 176 -2.35 -1.12 38.72
CA LEU A 176 -3.56 -0.43 39.15
C LEU A 176 -4.24 -1.07 40.34
N THR A 177 -4.00 -2.36 40.67
CA THR A 177 -4.38 -3.10 41.92
C THR A 177 -5.77 -2.83 42.54
N ILE A 178 -6.63 -2.07 41.87
CA ILE A 178 -8.03 -1.90 42.17
C ILE A 178 -8.67 -3.16 41.60
N PRO A 179 -9.34 -3.99 42.42
CA PRO A 179 -10.12 -5.08 41.87
C PRO A 179 -11.11 -4.43 40.91
N MET A 180 -10.99 -4.74 39.61
CA MET A 180 -11.97 -4.27 38.65
C MET A 180 -13.31 -4.77 39.19
N ARG A 181 -14.14 -3.85 39.69
CA ARG A 181 -15.41 -4.14 40.31
C ARG A 181 -16.31 -4.68 39.20
N ASN A 182 -16.23 -5.97 38.94
CA ASN A 182 -17.33 -6.72 38.38
C ASN A 182 -18.36 -6.79 39.52
N GLN A 183 -19.18 -5.74 39.66
CA GLN A 183 -20.43 -5.86 40.40
C GLN A 183 -21.42 -6.53 39.46
N ASP A 184 -21.92 -7.69 39.91
CA ASP A 184 -22.97 -8.49 39.27
C ASP A 184 -24.22 -7.65 38.93
#